data_AF-A0A4V2AH12-F1
#
_entry.id   AF-A0A4V2AH12-F1
#
_cell.length_a   1.000
_cell.length_b   1.000
_cell.length_c   1.000
_cell.angle_alpha   90.00
_cell.angle_beta   90.00
_cell.angle_gamma   90.00
#
_symmetry.space_group_name_H-M   'P 1'
#
loop_
_entity.id
_entity.type
_entity.pdbx_description
1 polymer ?
#
loop_
_entity_poly.entity_id
_entity_poly.type
_entity_poly.pdbx_seq_one_letter_code
_entity_poly.pdbx_strand_id
1 'polypeptide(L)'
;MAVDELTCGQELAQDAEVPELLGELWEHVATNLAVHAKWVGTATPEAAAEHDCLTHIAREYRSIAAAAERAAAIMRSMADQPAAPHDPARADRPAQARFIRRKIDLQLALADLLVRHADTSRSALAELELDAADV
;
A
#
# COMPACT_ATOMS: atom_id res chain seq x y z
N MET A 1 27.16 -13.20 19.14
CA MET A 1 25.79 -13.23 19.69
C MET A 1 24.93 -13.88 18.62
N ALA A 2 24.37 -15.06 18.88
CA ALA A 2 23.42 -15.67 17.95
C ALA A 2 22.18 -14.76 17.93
N VAL A 3 21.82 -14.27 16.75
CA VAL A 3 20.50 -13.68 16.54
C VAL A 3 19.54 -14.84 16.71
N ASP A 4 18.67 -14.82 17.71
CA ASP A 4 17.62 -15.84 17.83
C ASP A 4 16.85 -15.85 16.50
N GLU A 5 16.86 -16.98 15.80
CA GLU A 5 16.10 -17.14 14.56
C GLU A 5 14.62 -16.99 14.89
N LEU A 6 13.97 -16.00 14.29
CA LEU A 6 12.53 -15.81 14.42
C LEU A 6 11.81 -17.02 13.84
N THR A 7 10.69 -17.39 14.46
CA THR A 7 9.76 -18.32 13.83
C THR A 7 9.14 -17.67 12.60
N CYS A 8 8.68 -18.46 11.61
CA CYS A 8 7.98 -17.90 10.44
C CYS A 8 6.75 -17.06 10.82
N GLY A 9 6.07 -17.39 11.93
CA GLY A 9 4.96 -16.59 12.44
C GLY A 9 5.40 -15.21 12.92
N GLN A 10 6.53 -15.14 13.64
CA GLN A 10 7.13 -13.88 14.08
C GLN A 10 7.66 -13.05 12.90
N GLU A 11 8.27 -13.68 11.89
CA GLU A 11 8.70 -12.99 10.66
C GLU A 11 7.51 -12.37 9.93
N LEU A 12 6.41 -13.13 9.74
CA LEU A 12 5.19 -12.61 9.13
C LEU A 12 4.59 -11.47 9.95
N ALA A 13 4.56 -11.61 11.27
CA ALA A 13 4.04 -10.56 12.14
C ALA A 13 4.89 -9.28 12.07
N GLN A 14 6.21 -9.37 11.88
CA GLN A 14 7.08 -8.21 11.65
C GLN A 14 6.80 -7.56 10.29
N ASP A 15 6.72 -8.35 9.21
CA ASP A 15 6.46 -7.88 7.85
C ASP A 15 5.07 -7.23 7.67
N ALA A 16 4.18 -7.31 8.68
CA ALA A 16 2.84 -6.73 8.64
C ALA A 16 2.81 -5.20 8.52
N GLU A 17 3.92 -4.51 8.86
CA GLU A 17 4.05 -3.06 8.66
C GLU A 17 3.88 -2.64 7.19
N VAL A 18 4.21 -3.53 6.24
CA VAL A 18 4.09 -3.24 4.81
C VAL A 18 2.62 -3.09 4.38
N PRO A 19 1.74 -4.09 4.60
CA PRO A 19 0.32 -3.92 4.29
C PRO A 19 -0.37 -2.85 5.17
N GLU A 20 0.07 -2.60 6.39
CA GLU A 20 -0.46 -1.49 7.22
C GLU A 20 -0.24 -0.14 6.51
N LEU A 21 1.00 0.18 6.18
CA LEU A 21 1.34 1.45 5.52
C LEU A 21 0.72 1.59 4.13
N LEU A 22 0.66 0.49 3.36
CA LEU A 22 -0.02 0.50 2.07
C LEU A 22 -1.53 0.76 2.23
N GLY A 23 -2.16 0.16 3.26
CA GLY A 23 -3.56 0.40 3.58
C GLY A 23 -3.85 1.87 3.85
N GLU A 24 -3.06 2.48 4.73
CA GLU A 24 -3.16 3.91 5.06
C GLU A 24 -2.97 4.80 3.82
N LEU A 25 -1.94 4.53 3.02
CA LEU A 25 -1.68 5.29 1.80
C LEU A 25 -2.87 5.25 0.83
N TRP A 26 -3.44 4.06 0.59
CA TRP A 26 -4.55 3.92 -0.35
C TRP A 26 -5.86 4.54 0.16
N GLU A 27 -6.13 4.51 1.46
CA GLU A 27 -7.26 5.25 2.03
C GLU A 27 -7.08 6.77 1.85
N HIS A 28 -5.86 7.28 2.02
CA HIS A 28 -5.56 8.68 1.77
C HIS A 28 -5.71 9.07 0.30
N VAL A 29 -5.27 8.23 -0.63
CA VAL A 29 -5.50 8.44 -2.07
C VAL A 29 -7.00 8.45 -2.39
N ALA A 30 -7.76 7.50 -1.84
CA ALA A 30 -9.22 7.47 -2.00
C ALA A 30 -9.90 8.74 -1.47
N THR A 31 -9.43 9.23 -0.32
CA THR A 31 -9.93 10.48 0.28
C THR A 31 -9.64 11.67 -0.61
N ASN A 32 -8.43 11.79 -1.15
CA ASN A 32 -8.06 12.87 -2.08
C ASN A 32 -8.97 12.87 -3.32
N LEU A 33 -9.19 11.71 -3.94
CA LEU A 33 -10.07 11.58 -5.10
C LEU A 33 -11.53 11.93 -4.77
N ALA A 34 -12.02 11.52 -3.60
CA ALA A 34 -13.38 11.86 -3.17
C ALA A 34 -13.56 13.36 -2.87
N VAL A 35 -12.53 14.03 -2.36
CA VAL A 35 -12.53 15.50 -2.19
C VAL A 35 -12.51 16.19 -3.55
N HIS A 36 -11.68 15.71 -4.48
CA HIS A 36 -11.63 16.22 -5.85
C HIS A 36 -12.99 16.07 -6.53
N ALA A 37 -13.62 14.89 -6.47
CA ALA A 37 -14.95 14.67 -7.05
C ALA A 37 -15.97 15.72 -6.55
N LYS A 38 -15.97 16.04 -5.26
CA LYS A 38 -16.85 17.07 -4.68
C LYS A 38 -16.59 18.47 -5.25
N TRP A 39 -15.33 18.81 -5.49
CA TRP A 39 -14.95 20.09 -6.08
C TRP A 39 -15.38 20.20 -7.55
N VAL A 40 -15.21 19.13 -8.33
CA VAL A 40 -15.69 19.05 -9.73
C VAL A 40 -17.22 19.20 -9.79
N GLY A 41 -17.94 18.57 -8.86
CA GLY A 41 -19.40 18.62 -8.79
C GLY A 41 -20.07 17.95 -9.99
N THR A 42 -21.34 18.28 -10.23
CA THR A 42 -22.17 17.58 -11.24
C THR A 42 -22.99 18.54 -12.12
N ALA A 43 -22.55 19.80 -12.22
CA ALA A 43 -23.32 20.87 -12.87
C ALA A 43 -23.40 20.73 -14.40
N THR A 44 -22.43 20.07 -15.03
CA THR A 44 -22.44 19.77 -16.47
C THR A 44 -22.32 18.25 -16.69
N PRO A 45 -22.70 17.74 -17.88
CA PRO A 45 -22.50 16.32 -18.21
C PRO A 45 -21.04 15.87 -18.06
N GLU A 46 -20.08 16.72 -18.42
CA GLU A 46 -18.64 16.45 -18.31
C GLU A 46 -18.20 16.37 -16.84
N ALA A 47 -18.61 17.35 -16.03
CA ALA A 47 -18.33 17.36 -14.59
C ALA A 47 -18.94 16.13 -13.89
N ALA A 48 -20.18 15.77 -14.24
CA ALA A 48 -20.82 14.58 -13.69
C ALA A 48 -20.07 13.28 -14.06
N ALA A 49 -19.61 13.16 -15.31
CA ALA A 49 -18.83 12.00 -15.75
C ALA A 49 -17.48 11.89 -15.01
N GLU A 50 -16.79 13.02 -14.82
CA GLU A 50 -15.53 13.05 -14.06
C GLU A 50 -15.75 12.75 -12.57
N HIS A 51 -16.76 13.38 -11.95
CA HIS A 51 -17.17 13.11 -10.57
C HIS A 51 -17.41 11.60 -10.35
N ASP A 52 -18.16 10.96 -11.25
CA ASP A 52 -18.50 9.55 -11.12
C ASP A 52 -17.28 8.65 -11.28
N CYS A 53 -16.38 8.99 -12.22
CA CYS A 53 -15.11 8.30 -12.39
C CYS A 53 -14.23 8.39 -11.15
N LEU A 54 -14.00 9.59 -10.62
CA LEU A 54 -13.21 9.83 -9.41
C LEU A 54 -13.80 9.10 -8.20
N THR A 55 -15.13 9.15 -8.06
CA THR A 55 -15.86 8.44 -6.99
C THR A 55 -15.71 6.94 -7.11
N HIS A 56 -15.76 6.39 -8.33
CA HIS A 56 -15.57 4.97 -8.56
C HIS A 56 -14.14 4.54 -8.22
N ILE A 57 -13.13 5.24 -8.73
CA ILE A 57 -11.72 4.95 -8.42
C ILE A 57 -11.45 5.04 -6.92
N ALA A 58 -12.00 6.04 -6.23
CA ALA A 58 -11.89 6.15 -4.77
C ALA A 58 -12.42 4.90 -4.06
N ARG A 59 -13.54 4.32 -4.50
CA ARG A 59 -14.08 3.08 -3.91
C ARG A 59 -13.14 1.90 -4.10
N GLU A 60 -12.52 1.78 -5.27
CA GLU A 60 -11.54 0.71 -5.52
C GLU A 60 -10.30 0.85 -4.64
N TYR A 61 -9.79 2.08 -4.44
CA TYR A 61 -8.68 2.29 -3.49
C TYR A 61 -9.05 1.94 -2.05
N ARG A 62 -10.27 2.25 -1.59
CA ARG A 62 -10.75 1.81 -0.26
C ARG A 62 -10.85 0.29 -0.13
N SER A 63 -11.27 -0.39 -1.20
CA SER A 63 -11.29 -1.86 -1.25
C SER A 63 -9.90 -2.46 -1.07
N ILE A 64 -8.90 -1.89 -1.76
CA ILE A 64 -7.48 -2.26 -1.64
C ILE A 64 -6.98 -1.97 -0.23
N ALA A 65 -7.28 -0.80 0.33
CA ALA A 65 -6.90 -0.42 1.69
C ALA A 65 -7.43 -1.43 2.73
N ALA A 66 -8.72 -1.75 2.66
CA ALA A 66 -9.34 -2.72 3.55
C ALA A 66 -8.76 -4.14 3.39
N ALA A 67 -8.36 -4.53 2.16
CA ALA A 67 -7.68 -5.80 1.95
C ALA A 67 -6.29 -5.83 2.59
N ALA A 68 -5.55 -4.73 2.51
CA ALA A 68 -4.25 -4.60 3.14
C ALA A 68 -4.36 -4.66 4.67
N GLU A 69 -5.31 -3.94 5.27
CA GLU A 69 -5.58 -3.99 6.70
C GLU A 69 -5.93 -5.41 7.18
N ARG A 70 -6.78 -6.14 6.45
CA ARG A 70 -7.10 -7.54 6.78
C ARG A 70 -5.87 -8.44 6.72
N ALA A 71 -5.02 -8.26 5.70
CA ALA A 71 -3.79 -9.03 5.58
C ALA A 71 -2.82 -8.74 6.74
N ALA A 72 -2.63 -7.46 7.08
CA ALA A 72 -1.84 -7.03 8.23
C ALA A 72 -2.34 -7.65 9.54
N ALA A 73 -3.65 -7.58 9.80
CA ALA A 73 -4.23 -8.14 11.02
C ALA A 73 -3.99 -9.65 11.13
N ILE A 74 -4.16 -10.40 10.04
CA ILE A 74 -3.84 -11.83 10.00
C ILE A 74 -2.35 -12.06 10.25
N MET A 75 -1.46 -11.31 9.59
CA MET A 75 -0.02 -11.42 9.78
C MET A 75 0.39 -11.14 11.23
N ARG A 76 -0.13 -10.09 11.87
CA ARG A 76 0.12 -9.78 13.29
C ARG A 76 -0.34 -10.91 14.21
N SER A 77 -1.48 -11.53 13.93
CA SER A 77 -1.99 -12.65 14.73
C SER A 77 -1.12 -13.92 14.69
N MET A 78 -0.16 -14.00 13.76
CA MET A 78 0.77 -15.11 13.66
C MET A 78 1.93 -15.03 14.67
N ALA A 79 2.09 -13.90 15.38
CA ALA A 79 3.26 -13.63 16.23
C ALA A 79 3.52 -14.71 17.29
N ASP A 80 2.44 -15.25 17.87
CA ASP A 80 2.50 -16.26 18.93
C ASP A 80 2.38 -17.70 18.39
N GLN A 81 2.32 -17.87 17.06
CA GLN A 81 2.15 -19.19 16.48
C GLN A 81 3.43 -20.03 16.63
N PRO A 82 3.34 -21.27 17.17
CA PRO A 82 4.51 -22.12 17.30
C PRO A 82 5.09 -22.50 15.94
N ALA A 83 6.41 -22.66 15.88
CA ALA A 83 7.10 -23.12 14.69
C ALA A 83 6.57 -24.49 14.26
N ALA A 84 6.16 -24.60 12.99
CA ALA A 84 5.74 -25.85 12.39
C ALA A 84 6.93 -26.57 11.73
N PRO A 85 6.99 -27.92 11.83
CA PRO A 85 8.02 -28.68 11.11
C PRO A 85 7.81 -28.56 9.61
N HIS A 86 8.86 -28.14 8.89
CA HIS A 86 8.89 -28.10 7.44
C HIS A 86 9.43 -29.42 6.88
N ASP A 87 8.82 -29.96 5.83
CA ASP A 87 9.31 -31.15 5.12
C ASP A 87 10.50 -30.78 4.21
N PRO A 88 11.74 -31.22 4.51
CA PRO A 88 12.91 -30.85 3.72
C PRO A 88 12.87 -31.41 2.29
N ALA A 89 12.17 -32.53 2.06
CA ALA A 89 12.05 -33.12 0.73
C ALA A 89 11.20 -32.27 -0.22
N ARG A 90 10.37 -31.37 0.32
CA ARG A 90 9.57 -30.41 -0.46
C ARG A 90 10.30 -29.08 -0.70
N ALA A 91 11.48 -28.88 -0.12
CA ALA A 91 12.21 -27.64 -0.25
C ALA A 91 12.92 -27.55 -1.61
N ASP A 92 12.37 -26.76 -2.54
CA ASP A 92 13.07 -26.33 -3.75
C ASP A 92 13.80 -25.00 -3.48
N ARG A 93 15.04 -25.09 -3.00
CA ARG A 93 15.87 -23.92 -2.68
C ARG A 93 16.14 -23.03 -3.90
N PRO A 94 16.48 -23.57 -5.09
CA PRO A 94 16.58 -22.74 -6.30
C PRO A 94 15.28 -21.98 -6.62
N ALA A 95 14.10 -22.60 -6.52
CA ALA A 95 12.84 -21.91 -6.77
C ALA A 95 12.55 -20.84 -5.73
N GLN A 96 12.74 -21.15 -4.44
CA GLN A 96 12.59 -20.19 -3.35
C GLN A 96 13.47 -18.94 -3.56
N ALA A 97 14.75 -19.13 -3.92
CA ALA A 97 15.66 -18.03 -4.20
C ALA A 97 15.20 -17.16 -5.40
N ARG A 98 14.61 -17.76 -6.44
CA ARG A 98 14.03 -17.00 -7.56
C ARG A 98 12.83 -16.15 -7.13
N PHE A 99 11.93 -16.71 -6.32
CA PHE A 99 10.76 -15.97 -5.83
C PHE A 99 11.15 -14.81 -4.91
N ILE A 100 12.09 -15.04 -3.98
CA ILE A 100 12.59 -14.00 -3.08
C ILE A 100 13.27 -12.87 -3.87
N ARG A 101 14.11 -13.21 -4.85
CA ARG A 101 14.74 -12.19 -5.71
C ARG A 101 13.70 -11.33 -6.43
N ARG A 102 12.65 -11.95 -6.98
CA ARG A 102 11.58 -11.20 -7.64
C ARG A 102 10.79 -10.32 -6.67
N LYS A 103 10.53 -10.79 -5.43
CA LYS A 103 9.92 -9.96 -4.37
C LYS A 103 10.77 -8.71 -4.12
N ILE A 104 12.08 -8.88 -3.94
CA ILE A 104 13.03 -7.78 -3.71
C ILE A 104 13.01 -6.78 -4.87
N ASP A 105 13.10 -7.25 -6.12
CA ASP A 105 13.08 -6.38 -7.29
C ASP A 105 11.80 -5.54 -7.36
N LEU A 106 10.65 -6.14 -7.05
CA LEU A 106 9.35 -5.45 -7.03
C LEU A 106 9.25 -4.43 -5.89
N GLN A 107 9.76 -4.77 -4.71
CA GLN A 107 9.78 -3.85 -3.56
C GLN A 107 10.62 -2.61 -3.86
N LEU A 108 11.82 -2.78 -4.43
CA LEU A 108 12.68 -1.67 -4.80
C LEU A 108 12.07 -0.82 -5.91
N ALA A 109 11.49 -1.45 -6.94
CA ALA A 109 10.81 -0.73 -8.01
C ALA A 109 9.59 0.07 -7.52
N LEU A 110 8.81 -0.50 -6.59
CA LEU A 110 7.68 0.19 -5.98
C LEU A 110 8.14 1.36 -5.12
N ALA A 111 9.21 1.18 -4.33
CA ALA A 111 9.78 2.26 -3.52
C ALA A 111 10.24 3.44 -4.39
N ASP A 112 10.97 3.18 -5.48
CA ASP A 112 11.37 4.22 -6.44
C ASP A 112 10.16 4.95 -7.04
N LEU A 113 9.13 4.20 -7.44
CA LEU A 113 7.91 4.77 -8.01
C LEU A 113 7.21 5.68 -7.00
N LEU A 114 7.04 5.23 -5.75
CA LEU A 114 6.39 6.00 -4.71
C LEU A 114 7.17 7.29 -4.37
N VAL A 115 8.50 7.24 -4.36
CA VAL A 115 9.33 8.44 -4.16
C VAL A 115 9.09 9.46 -5.28
N ARG A 116 9.11 9.03 -6.56
CA ARG A 116 8.85 9.92 -7.70
C ARG A 116 7.43 10.51 -7.69
N HIS A 117 6.44 9.73 -7.29
CA HIS A 117 5.07 10.23 -7.12
C HIS A 117 4.98 11.25 -5.99
N ALA A 118 5.65 11.01 -4.85
CA ALA A 118 5.69 11.95 -3.74
C ALA A 118 6.36 13.28 -4.15
N ASP A 119 7.42 13.25 -4.95
CA ASP A 119 8.05 14.46 -5.48
C ASP A 119 7.10 15.25 -6.39
N THR A 120 6.35 14.56 -7.25
CA THR A 120 5.31 15.20 -8.07
C THR A 120 4.23 15.85 -7.19
N SER A 121 3.77 15.15 -6.15
CA SER A 121 2.80 15.68 -5.19
C SER A 121 3.34 16.87 -4.40
N ARG A 122 4.64 16.92 -4.08
CA ARG A 122 5.28 18.08 -3.43
C ARG A 122 5.24 19.32 -4.32
N SER A 123 5.50 19.18 -5.61
CA SER A 123 5.38 20.30 -6.55
C SER A 123 3.95 20.82 -6.62
N ALA A 124 2.97 19.93 -6.75
CA ALA A 124 1.55 20.31 -6.76
C ALA A 124 1.12 20.96 -5.43
N LEU A 125 1.60 20.45 -4.30
CA LEU A 125 1.34 21.05 -2.99
C LEU A 125 1.91 22.47 -2.89
N ALA A 126 3.14 22.69 -3.36
CA ALA A 126 3.76 24.01 -3.33
C ALA A 126 2.96 25.05 -4.14
N GLU A 127 2.39 24.66 -5.29
CA GLU A 127 1.50 25.53 -6.08
C GLU A 127 0.23 25.89 -5.28
N LEU A 128 -0.43 24.90 -4.66
CA LEU A 128 -1.62 25.13 -3.84
C LEU A 128 -1.34 26.02 -2.62
N GLU A 129 -0.17 25.88 -1.99
CA GLU A 129 0.22 26.69 -0.83
C GLU A 129 0.57 28.13 -1.21
N LEU A 130 1.14 28.35 -2.40
CA LEU A 130 1.38 29.70 -2.93
C LEU A 130 0.05 30.41 -3.23
N ASP A 131 -0.87 29.73 -3.94
CA ASP A 131 -2.19 30.27 -4.26
C ASP A 131 -2.99 30.63 -3.00
N ALA A 132 -2.83 29.85 -1.93
CA ALA A 132 -3.49 30.12 -0.65
C ALA A 132 -2.89 31.29 0.15
N ALA A 133 -1.64 31.67 -0.12
CA ALA A 133 -0.97 32.80 0.54
C ALA A 133 -1.28 34.15 -0.11
N ASP A 134 -1.77 34.13 -1.37
CA ASP A 134 -2.15 35.32 -2.15
C ASP A 134 -3.64 35.70 -2.00
N VAL A 135 -4.39 35.02 -1.13
CA VAL A 135 -5.82 35.26 -0.80
C VAL A 135 -5.97 35.77 0.64
#